data_AF-A0A7C4AY12-F1
#
_entry.id   AF-A0A7C4AY12-F1
#
_cell.length_a   1.000
_cell.length_b   1.000
_cell.length_c   1.000
_cell.angle_alpha   90.00
_cell.angle_beta   90.00
_cell.angle_gamma   90.00
#
_symmetry.space_group_name_H-M   'P 1'
#
loop_
_entity.id
_entity.type
_entity.pdbx_description
1 polymer ?
#
loop_
_entity_poly.entity_id
_entity_poly.type
_entity_poly.pdbx_seq_one_letter_code
_entity_poly.pdbx_strand_id
1 'polypeptide(L)'
;MKMKSLIFKKDGLHRLSASYIPERLPSREEHQLEIFNTVIGFLEGRLPLKAIVLNGPSGSGKTVTVKKASEQVLKYCGQRNIKLEYRHLNTRFASSDFTLAQMIALSLMPNIPGRGYSSRELLFTVFDYLEKSGRSFLLVLDDFDSFLSGVRSRFFTDLLKISEEYEDRVKVILILIGIEDVSRKVKDSWATSFFWRIGRSFKPYSAEEISIILRDRVELSFNENSVDDSLIYLMGRLTERFGYGSARYGIELLLASGLNASYEGSARVVSEHVREAQYRIESVVTPRDLKTVFSQDPEMRSIVGKLLRVFESCEEPFIGFKTLEEHGVKTRDSSVAERLKRLHLEGLLDYNPSRREVALIGMPLRLLQEVFD
;
A
#
# COMPACT_ATOMS: atom_id res chain seq x y z
N MET A 1 11.95 10.51 -32.73
CA MET A 1 11.95 9.03 -32.71
C MET A 1 11.56 8.60 -31.30
N LYS A 2 10.39 7.97 -31.07
CA LYS A 2 10.05 7.47 -29.73
C LYS A 2 10.98 6.30 -29.43
N MET A 3 11.91 6.45 -28.47
CA MET A 3 12.72 5.32 -28.02
C MET A 3 11.77 4.22 -27.55
N LYS A 4 11.85 3.06 -28.20
CA LYS A 4 11.14 1.87 -27.78
C LYS A 4 11.87 1.39 -26.52
N SER A 5 11.21 1.44 -25.37
CA SER A 5 11.80 0.96 -24.13
C SER A 5 12.16 -0.52 -24.29
N LEU A 6 13.40 -0.87 -24.00
CA LEU A 6 13.91 -2.25 -24.09
C LEU A 6 13.47 -3.10 -22.90
N ILE A 7 12.98 -2.48 -21.83
CA ILE A 7 12.73 -3.15 -20.55
C ILE A 7 11.25 -3.39 -20.25
N PHE A 8 10.35 -2.50 -20.69
CA PHE A 8 8.92 -2.61 -20.41
C PHE A 8 8.15 -3.29 -21.54
N LYS A 9 7.13 -4.06 -21.16
CA LYS A 9 6.09 -4.55 -22.07
C LYS A 9 5.26 -3.38 -22.60
N LYS A 10 4.52 -3.63 -23.70
CA LYS A 10 3.47 -2.70 -24.15
C LYS A 10 2.46 -2.50 -23.01
N ASP A 11 2.19 -1.25 -22.64
CA ASP A 11 1.35 -0.83 -21.52
C ASP A 11 1.88 -1.24 -20.11
N GLY A 12 3.14 -1.67 -20.01
CA GLY A 12 3.73 -2.12 -18.74
C GLY A 12 3.74 -1.04 -17.66
N LEU A 13 4.02 0.22 -18.02
CA LEU A 13 3.99 1.34 -17.08
C LEU A 13 2.61 1.55 -16.43
N HIS A 14 1.53 1.31 -17.17
CA HIS A 14 0.18 1.40 -16.60
C HIS A 14 -0.04 0.34 -15.50
N ARG A 15 0.54 -0.86 -15.65
CA ARG A 15 0.44 -1.96 -14.66
C ARG A 15 1.22 -1.67 -13.37
N LEU A 16 2.10 -0.67 -13.37
CA LEU A 16 2.82 -0.17 -12.19
C LEU A 16 2.19 1.10 -11.60
N SER A 17 1.14 1.65 -12.22
CA SER A 17 0.48 2.85 -11.72
C SER A 17 -0.33 2.58 -10.44
N ALA A 18 -0.47 3.61 -9.61
CA ALA A 18 -1.25 3.54 -8.36
C ALA A 18 -2.74 3.27 -8.58
N SER A 19 -3.27 3.55 -9.77
CA SER A 19 -4.67 3.31 -10.13
C SER A 19 -4.94 1.90 -10.65
N TYR A 20 -3.90 1.13 -10.99
CA TYR A 20 -4.07 -0.21 -11.52
C TYR A 20 -4.53 -1.20 -10.45
N ILE A 21 -5.60 -1.93 -10.78
CA ILE A 21 -6.17 -2.99 -9.93
C ILE A 21 -5.80 -4.34 -10.57
N PRO A 22 -4.91 -5.14 -9.93
CA PRO A 22 -4.49 -6.44 -10.47
C PRO A 22 -5.62 -7.47 -10.40
N GLU A 23 -5.57 -8.50 -11.24
CA GLU A 23 -6.57 -9.57 -11.23
C GLU A 23 -6.55 -10.38 -9.94
N ARG A 24 -5.36 -10.62 -9.39
CA ARG A 24 -5.12 -11.30 -8.11
C ARG A 24 -4.58 -10.33 -7.09
N LEU A 25 -4.83 -10.61 -5.81
CA LEU A 25 -4.33 -9.84 -4.68
C LEU A 25 -3.58 -10.78 -3.73
N PRO A 26 -2.32 -11.09 -4.03
CA PRO A 26 -1.50 -11.95 -3.20
C PRO A 26 -1.52 -11.48 -1.75
N SER A 27 -1.63 -12.43 -0.83
CA SER A 27 -1.66 -12.22 0.62
C SER A 27 -2.90 -11.49 1.15
N ARG A 28 -3.93 -11.24 0.32
CA ARG A 28 -5.21 -10.62 0.73
C ARG A 28 -6.43 -11.37 0.20
N GLU A 29 -6.25 -12.61 -0.25
CA GLU A 29 -7.31 -13.48 -0.76
C GLU A 29 -8.34 -13.79 0.33
N GLU A 30 -7.88 -14.07 1.56
CA GLU A 30 -8.78 -14.33 2.69
C GLU A 30 -9.63 -13.11 3.05
N HIS A 31 -9.01 -11.92 3.13
CA HIS A 31 -9.75 -10.67 3.36
C HIS A 31 -10.76 -10.39 2.25
N GLN A 32 -10.38 -10.63 0.99
CA GLN A 32 -11.28 -10.47 -0.15
C GLN A 32 -12.48 -11.40 -0.04
N LEU A 33 -12.24 -12.69 0.24
CA LEU A 33 -13.27 -13.70 0.39
C LEU A 33 -14.20 -13.40 1.58
N GLU A 34 -13.65 -12.94 2.70
CA GLU A 34 -14.42 -12.55 3.87
C GLU A 34 -15.36 -11.38 3.56
N ILE A 35 -14.86 -10.32 2.91
CA ILE A 35 -15.68 -9.16 2.53
C ILE A 35 -16.79 -9.62 1.58
N PHE A 36 -16.46 -10.41 0.56
CA PHE A 36 -17.43 -10.96 -0.38
C PHE A 36 -18.53 -11.76 0.34
N ASN A 37 -18.16 -12.74 1.16
CA ASN A 37 -19.10 -13.60 1.87
C ASN A 37 -19.98 -12.82 2.84
N THR A 38 -19.42 -11.83 3.51
CA THR A 38 -20.15 -10.96 4.44
C THR A 38 -21.20 -10.13 3.69
N VAL A 39 -20.81 -9.51 2.58
CA VAL A 39 -21.71 -8.67 1.78
C VAL A 39 -22.83 -9.51 1.16
N ILE A 40 -22.51 -10.64 0.54
CA ILE A 40 -23.52 -11.53 -0.04
C ILE A 40 -24.43 -12.11 1.05
N GLY A 41 -23.86 -12.54 2.18
CA GLY A 41 -24.64 -13.06 3.30
C GLY A 41 -25.65 -12.03 3.84
N PHE A 42 -25.28 -10.75 3.89
CA PHE A 42 -26.20 -9.68 4.26
C PHE A 42 -27.29 -9.44 3.20
N LEU A 43 -26.91 -9.34 1.92
CA LEU A 43 -27.85 -9.10 0.83
C LEU A 43 -28.90 -10.22 0.68
N GLU A 44 -28.52 -11.46 1.00
CA GLU A 44 -29.43 -12.61 1.00
C GLU A 44 -30.17 -12.81 2.33
N GLY A 45 -29.99 -11.92 3.31
CA GLY A 45 -30.64 -12.02 4.62
C GLY A 45 -30.14 -13.15 5.52
N ARG A 46 -29.00 -13.77 5.18
CA ARG A 46 -28.35 -14.83 5.96
C ARG A 46 -27.52 -14.30 7.12
N LEU A 47 -27.06 -13.05 7.04
CA LEU A 47 -26.25 -12.39 8.08
C LEU A 47 -26.88 -11.05 8.48
N PRO A 48 -26.91 -10.70 9.77
CA PRO A 48 -27.45 -9.42 10.24
C PRO A 48 -26.44 -8.25 10.17
N LEU A 49 -25.27 -8.46 9.54
CA LEU A 49 -24.16 -7.50 9.59
C LEU A 49 -24.32 -6.39 8.54
N LYS A 50 -24.68 -5.18 9.00
CA LYS A 50 -24.90 -4.00 8.14
C LYS A 50 -23.63 -3.19 7.82
N ALA A 51 -22.48 -3.54 8.41
CA ALA A 51 -21.24 -2.82 8.18
C ALA A 51 -19.99 -3.68 8.36
N ILE A 52 -18.94 -3.33 7.63
CA ILE A 52 -17.57 -3.86 7.75
C ILE A 52 -16.63 -2.68 7.99
N VAL A 53 -15.70 -2.79 8.93
CA VAL A 53 -14.65 -1.78 9.16
C VAL A 53 -13.30 -2.38 8.87
N LEU A 54 -12.52 -1.73 7.99
CA LEU A 54 -11.16 -2.15 7.65
C LEU A 54 -10.16 -1.12 8.18
N ASN A 55 -9.26 -1.56 9.04
CA ASN A 55 -8.25 -0.73 9.69
C ASN A 55 -6.84 -1.19 9.32
N GLY A 56 -5.90 -0.27 9.09
CA GLY A 56 -4.49 -0.59 8.90
C GLY A 56 -3.72 0.49 8.14
N PRO A 57 -2.39 0.45 8.12
CA PRO A 57 -1.56 1.53 7.58
C PRO A 57 -1.78 1.77 6.07
N SER A 58 -1.34 2.93 5.59
CA SER A 58 -1.36 3.26 4.17
C SER A 58 -0.56 2.22 3.35
N GLY A 59 -1.07 1.81 2.19
CA GLY A 59 -0.41 0.82 1.35
C GLY A 59 -0.58 -0.66 1.76
N SER A 60 -1.38 -0.96 2.81
CA SER A 60 -1.64 -2.35 3.26
C SER A 60 -2.64 -3.16 2.41
N GLY A 61 -3.19 -2.58 1.34
CA GLY A 61 -4.10 -3.26 0.40
C GLY A 61 -5.61 -3.03 0.59
N LYS A 62 -6.04 -2.35 1.66
CA LYS A 62 -7.48 -2.15 1.99
C LYS A 62 -8.37 -1.74 0.79
N THR A 63 -8.06 -0.61 0.16
CA THR A 63 -8.86 -0.06 -0.95
C THR A 63 -8.94 -1.00 -2.15
N VAL A 64 -7.82 -1.62 -2.54
CA VAL A 64 -7.79 -2.52 -3.71
C VAL A 64 -8.54 -3.82 -3.41
N THR A 65 -8.43 -4.35 -2.18
CA THR A 65 -9.19 -5.51 -1.72
C THR A 65 -10.69 -5.25 -1.74
N VAL A 66 -11.14 -4.09 -1.23
CA VAL A 66 -12.56 -3.73 -1.27
C VAL A 66 -13.08 -3.56 -2.68
N LYS A 67 -12.32 -2.91 -3.58
CA LYS A 67 -12.72 -2.79 -4.99
C LYS A 67 -12.86 -4.16 -5.64
N LYS A 68 -11.92 -5.08 -5.43
CA LYS A 68 -11.99 -6.44 -5.98
C LYS A 68 -13.11 -7.29 -5.40
N ALA A 69 -13.35 -7.23 -4.09
CA ALA A 69 -14.50 -7.88 -3.48
C ALA A 69 -15.81 -7.29 -4.02
N SER A 70 -15.90 -5.97 -4.20
CA SER A 70 -17.09 -5.30 -4.73
C SER A 70 -17.36 -5.68 -6.19
N GLU A 71 -16.33 -5.80 -7.03
CA GLU A 71 -16.45 -6.32 -8.40
C GLU A 71 -17.05 -7.74 -8.41
N GLN A 72 -16.60 -8.61 -7.51
CA GLN A 72 -17.14 -9.97 -7.38
C GLN A 72 -18.59 -9.96 -6.87
N VAL A 73 -18.92 -9.10 -5.90
CA VAL A 73 -20.29 -8.90 -5.42
C VAL A 73 -21.21 -8.46 -6.56
N LEU A 74 -20.82 -7.45 -7.34
CA LEU A 74 -21.61 -6.96 -8.47
C LEU A 74 -21.85 -8.05 -9.51
N LYS A 75 -20.82 -8.84 -9.84
CA LYS A 75 -20.94 -9.98 -10.75
C LYS A 75 -21.93 -11.02 -10.22
N TYR A 76 -21.85 -11.37 -8.94
CA TYR A 76 -22.75 -12.30 -8.27
C TYR A 76 -24.20 -11.81 -8.28
N CYS A 77 -24.41 -10.53 -7.94
CA CYS A 77 -25.72 -9.90 -7.92
C CYS A 77 -26.37 -9.88 -9.31
N GLY A 78 -25.59 -9.55 -10.35
CA GLY A 78 -26.05 -9.58 -11.74
C GLY A 78 -26.52 -10.98 -12.19
N GLN A 79 -25.82 -12.03 -11.76
CA GLN A 79 -26.19 -13.42 -12.06
C GLN A 79 -27.46 -13.88 -11.34
N ARG A 80 -27.80 -13.29 -10.18
CA ARG A 80 -29.00 -13.62 -9.39
C ARG A 80 -30.11 -12.59 -9.50
N ASN A 81 -29.99 -11.63 -10.41
CA ASN A 81 -30.94 -10.53 -10.58
C ASN A 81 -31.19 -9.72 -9.28
N ILE A 82 -30.18 -9.62 -8.42
CA ILE A 82 -30.21 -8.75 -7.23
C ILE A 82 -29.87 -7.34 -7.71
N LYS A 83 -30.82 -6.40 -7.59
CA LYS A 83 -30.58 -5.01 -7.95
C LYS A 83 -29.76 -4.33 -6.86
N LEU A 84 -28.51 -4.02 -7.16
CA LEU A 84 -27.55 -3.42 -6.23
C LEU A 84 -26.99 -2.11 -6.81
N GLU A 85 -27.15 -1.02 -6.08
CA GLU A 85 -26.34 0.19 -6.28
C GLU A 85 -25.03 0.04 -5.53
N TYR A 86 -23.91 0.36 -6.19
CA TYR A 86 -22.58 0.37 -5.59
C TYR A 86 -21.96 1.77 -5.70
N ARG A 87 -21.47 2.31 -4.59
CA ARG A 87 -20.72 3.57 -4.58
C ARG A 87 -19.48 3.46 -3.70
N HIS A 88 -18.34 3.92 -4.22
CA HIS A 88 -17.08 4.04 -3.49
C HIS A 88 -16.66 5.49 -3.46
N LEU A 89 -16.74 6.10 -2.27
CA LEU A 89 -16.48 7.51 -2.07
C LEU A 89 -15.26 7.68 -1.16
N ASN A 90 -14.33 8.54 -1.55
CA ASN A 90 -13.23 8.94 -0.67
C ASN A 90 -13.71 10.10 0.22
N THR A 91 -13.73 9.87 1.53
CA THR A 91 -14.32 10.81 2.48
C THR A 91 -13.40 11.97 2.86
N ARG A 92 -12.14 11.99 2.41
CA ARG A 92 -11.25 13.16 2.57
C ARG A 92 -11.77 14.42 1.88
N PHE A 93 -12.64 14.26 0.89
CA PHE A 93 -13.28 15.39 0.20
C PHE A 93 -14.52 15.92 0.91
N ALA A 94 -14.96 15.28 2.00
CA ALA A 94 -16.06 15.75 2.84
C ALA A 94 -15.51 16.53 4.05
N SER A 95 -15.99 17.76 4.25
CA SER A 95 -15.62 18.62 5.39
C SER A 95 -16.68 18.66 6.49
N SER A 96 -17.85 18.05 6.27
CA SER A 96 -18.99 18.01 7.19
C SER A 96 -19.95 16.86 6.87
N ASP A 97 -20.84 16.53 7.82
CA ASP A 97 -21.93 15.56 7.62
C ASP A 97 -22.80 15.92 6.41
N PHE A 98 -23.05 17.22 6.18
CA PHE A 98 -23.81 17.69 5.02
C PHE A 98 -23.07 17.40 3.71
N THR A 99 -21.78 17.74 3.61
CA THR A 99 -21.01 17.48 2.38
C THR A 99 -20.88 15.98 2.08
N LEU A 100 -20.77 15.13 3.11
CA LEU A 100 -20.73 13.68 2.91
C LEU A 100 -22.09 13.15 2.43
N ALA A 101 -23.19 13.58 3.06
CA ALA A 101 -24.54 13.23 2.61
C ALA A 101 -24.80 13.71 1.18
N GLN A 102 -24.33 14.92 0.84
CA GLN A 102 -24.44 15.48 -0.51
C GLN A 102 -23.62 14.68 -1.53
N MET A 103 -22.39 14.26 -1.19
CA MET A 103 -21.58 13.39 -2.05
C MET A 103 -22.28 12.06 -2.35
N ILE A 104 -22.90 11.44 -1.34
CA ILE A 104 -23.67 10.21 -1.52
C ILE A 104 -24.90 10.47 -2.41
N ALA A 105 -25.67 11.50 -2.10
CA ALA A 105 -26.87 11.85 -2.85
C ALA A 105 -26.56 12.14 -4.33
N LEU A 106 -25.56 12.98 -4.62
CA LEU A 106 -25.16 13.30 -6.00
C LEU A 106 -24.62 12.09 -6.76
N SER A 107 -24.00 11.13 -6.06
CA SER A 107 -23.53 9.91 -6.71
C SER A 107 -24.67 8.99 -7.20
N LEU A 108 -25.84 9.06 -6.58
CA LEU A 108 -27.04 8.28 -6.94
C LEU A 108 -28.01 9.09 -7.80
N MET A 109 -28.13 10.39 -7.51
CA MET A 109 -29.10 11.33 -8.07
C MET A 109 -28.37 12.61 -8.52
N PRO A 110 -27.76 12.64 -9.72
CA PRO A 110 -26.96 13.79 -10.18
C PRO A 110 -27.73 15.12 -10.29
N ASN A 111 -29.05 15.05 -10.42
CA ASN A 111 -29.93 16.22 -10.61
C ASN A 111 -30.59 16.70 -9.30
N ILE A 112 -30.22 16.16 -8.14
CA ILE A 112 -30.80 16.61 -6.86
C ILE A 112 -30.42 18.08 -6.61
N PRO A 113 -31.34 18.93 -6.12
CA PRO A 113 -31.01 20.32 -5.79
C PRO A 113 -29.87 20.39 -4.77
N GLY A 114 -28.84 21.19 -5.06
CA GLY A 114 -27.64 21.30 -4.21
C GLY A 114 -27.84 22.06 -2.90
N ARG A 115 -29.04 22.60 -2.63
CA ARG A 115 -29.37 23.41 -1.44
C ARG A 115 -30.80 23.12 -0.98
N GLY A 116 -31.12 23.51 0.25
CA GLY A 116 -32.46 23.38 0.83
C GLY A 116 -32.69 22.11 1.64
N TYR A 117 -31.64 21.31 1.86
CA TYR A 117 -31.69 20.12 2.70
C TYR A 117 -30.67 20.22 3.83
N SER A 118 -31.00 19.63 4.97
CA SER A 118 -30.06 19.20 6.00
C SER A 118 -29.38 17.89 5.59
N SER A 119 -28.31 17.49 6.30
CA SER A 119 -27.65 16.19 6.10
C SER A 119 -28.63 15.02 6.26
N ARG A 120 -29.52 15.09 7.26
CA ARG A 120 -30.50 14.04 7.55
C ARG A 120 -31.58 13.96 6.47
N GLU A 121 -32.10 15.09 5.99
CA GLU A 121 -33.08 15.10 4.90
C GLU A 121 -32.49 14.57 3.59
N LEU A 122 -31.21 14.87 3.30
CA LEU A 122 -30.50 14.26 2.16
C LEU A 122 -30.39 12.75 2.30
N LEU A 123 -30.06 12.24 3.50
CA LEU A 123 -30.02 10.80 3.74
C LEU A 123 -31.40 10.17 3.53
N PHE A 124 -32.47 10.70 4.11
CA PHE A 124 -33.84 10.21 3.83
C PHE A 124 -34.16 10.20 2.34
N THR A 125 -33.81 11.27 1.61
CA THR A 125 -34.01 11.34 0.16
C THR A 125 -33.26 10.22 -0.59
N VAL A 126 -32.06 9.86 -0.12
CA VAL A 126 -31.29 8.72 -0.65
C VAL A 126 -32.02 7.39 -0.39
N PHE A 127 -32.50 7.17 0.83
CA PHE A 127 -33.24 5.94 1.16
C PHE A 127 -34.55 5.81 0.39
N ASP A 128 -35.33 6.90 0.28
CA ASP A 128 -36.55 6.95 -0.51
C ASP A 128 -36.29 6.62 -1.99
N TYR A 129 -35.18 7.11 -2.54
CA TYR A 129 -34.77 6.79 -3.91
C TYR A 129 -34.44 5.30 -4.07
N LEU A 130 -33.70 4.72 -3.13
CA LEU A 130 -33.33 3.30 -3.15
C LEU A 130 -34.56 2.40 -3.04
N GLU A 131 -35.50 2.75 -2.14
CA GLU A 131 -36.77 2.06 -1.96
C GLU A 131 -37.63 2.11 -3.21
N LYS A 132 -37.89 3.31 -3.76
CA LYS A 132 -38.69 3.49 -4.98
C LYS A 132 -38.09 2.76 -6.18
N SER A 133 -36.77 2.62 -6.21
CA SER A 133 -36.08 1.88 -7.27
C SER A 133 -35.95 0.37 -7.02
N GLY A 134 -36.34 -0.09 -5.83
CA GLY A 134 -36.22 -1.49 -5.41
C GLY A 134 -34.78 -1.98 -5.44
N ARG A 135 -33.82 -1.13 -5.06
CA ARG A 135 -32.38 -1.43 -5.11
C ARG A 135 -31.80 -1.51 -3.72
N SER A 136 -30.99 -2.54 -3.48
CA SER A 136 -30.09 -2.59 -2.34
C SER A 136 -28.92 -1.64 -2.55
N PHE A 137 -28.18 -1.31 -1.50
CA PHE A 137 -27.06 -0.36 -1.56
C PHE A 137 -25.81 -0.87 -0.85
N LEU A 138 -24.72 -0.97 -1.59
CA LEU A 138 -23.36 -1.18 -1.07
C LEU A 138 -22.60 0.15 -1.14
N LEU A 139 -22.36 0.75 0.03
CA LEU A 139 -21.64 2.01 0.15
C LEU A 139 -20.27 1.79 0.80
N VAL A 140 -19.21 2.12 0.06
CA VAL A 140 -17.84 2.15 0.55
C VAL A 140 -17.44 3.58 0.86
N LEU A 141 -17.04 3.83 2.11
CA LEU A 141 -16.50 5.10 2.59
C LEU A 141 -15.01 4.92 2.88
N ASP A 142 -14.18 5.38 1.96
CA ASP A 142 -12.72 5.29 2.05
C ASP A 142 -12.11 6.46 2.82
N ASP A 143 -10.96 6.24 3.44
CA ASP A 143 -10.28 7.21 4.32
C ASP A 143 -11.21 7.80 5.41
N PHE A 144 -12.17 7.02 5.92
CA PHE A 144 -13.22 7.45 6.85
C PHE A 144 -12.68 8.03 8.17
N ASP A 145 -11.55 7.52 8.64
CA ASP A 145 -10.89 8.02 9.84
C ASP A 145 -10.38 9.47 9.66
N SER A 146 -10.08 9.89 8.42
CA SER A 146 -9.69 11.27 8.11
C SER A 146 -10.88 12.22 8.25
N PHE A 147 -12.07 11.80 7.80
CA PHE A 147 -13.31 12.56 7.97
C PHE A 147 -13.65 12.78 9.45
N LEU A 148 -13.44 11.75 10.29
CA LEU A 148 -13.70 11.83 11.73
C LEU A 148 -12.73 12.74 12.49
N SER A 149 -11.49 12.91 12.02
CA SER A 149 -10.44 13.69 12.70
C SER A 149 -10.74 15.20 12.77
N GLY A 150 -11.65 15.73 11.95
CA GLY A 150 -11.98 17.16 11.90
C GLY A 150 -13.42 17.51 12.25
N VAL A 151 -14.31 16.53 12.44
CA VAL A 151 -15.76 16.74 12.52
C VAL A 151 -16.34 16.01 13.74
N ARG A 152 -17.15 16.71 14.54
CA ARG A 152 -18.08 16.03 15.48
C ARG A 152 -19.24 15.45 14.67
N SER A 153 -18.97 14.33 14.01
CA SER A 153 -19.91 13.71 13.09
C SER A 153 -20.95 12.86 13.81
N ARG A 154 -22.22 13.05 13.45
CA ARG A 154 -23.30 12.09 13.75
C ARG A 154 -23.72 11.31 12.50
N PHE A 155 -23.10 11.60 11.35
CA PHE A 155 -23.41 11.02 10.05
C PHE A 155 -23.58 9.50 10.11
N PHE A 156 -22.63 8.78 10.71
CA PHE A 156 -22.70 7.32 10.77
C PHE A 156 -23.88 6.83 11.62
N THR A 157 -24.10 7.46 12.78
CA THR A 157 -25.22 7.14 13.66
C THR A 157 -26.55 7.40 12.97
N ASP A 158 -26.70 8.54 12.28
CA ASP A 158 -27.90 8.87 11.52
C ASP A 158 -28.10 7.90 10.36
N LEU A 159 -27.04 7.56 9.61
CA LEU A 159 -27.10 6.61 8.50
C LEU A 159 -27.55 5.22 8.94
N LEU A 160 -27.03 4.71 10.06
CA LEU A 160 -27.44 3.41 10.60
C LEU A 160 -28.88 3.42 11.11
N LYS A 161 -29.28 4.45 11.86
CA LYS A 161 -30.66 4.57 12.37
C LYS A 161 -31.67 4.67 11.23
N ILE A 162 -31.40 5.50 10.22
CA ILE A 162 -32.25 5.58 9.03
C ILE A 162 -32.24 4.24 8.30
N SER A 163 -31.09 3.55 8.18
CA SER A 163 -31.05 2.21 7.60
C SER A 163 -31.91 1.18 8.34
N GLU A 164 -32.09 1.29 9.65
CA GLU A 164 -32.99 0.43 10.43
C GLU A 164 -34.46 0.72 10.10
N GLU A 165 -34.83 1.99 9.92
CA GLU A 165 -36.20 2.39 9.54
C GLU A 165 -36.64 1.83 8.17
N TYR A 166 -35.69 1.50 7.29
CA TYR A 166 -35.91 0.96 5.94
C TYR A 166 -35.52 -0.52 5.78
N GLU A 167 -35.15 -1.24 6.84
CA GLU A 167 -34.51 -2.57 6.75
C GLU A 167 -35.32 -3.64 6.01
N ASP A 168 -36.65 -3.57 6.10
CA ASP A 168 -37.56 -4.49 5.40
C ASP A 168 -37.71 -4.19 3.90
N ARG A 169 -37.31 -2.99 3.48
CA ARG A 169 -37.61 -2.42 2.17
C ARG A 169 -36.34 -2.19 1.33
N VAL A 170 -35.22 -1.87 1.99
CA VAL A 170 -33.92 -1.60 1.38
C VAL A 170 -32.82 -2.26 2.21
N LYS A 171 -32.02 -3.12 1.58
CA LYS A 171 -30.79 -3.65 2.21
C LYS A 171 -29.64 -2.68 1.96
N VAL A 172 -29.11 -2.10 3.04
CA VAL A 172 -27.94 -1.20 3.00
C VAL A 172 -26.79 -1.81 3.78
N ILE A 173 -25.65 -1.94 3.12
CA ILE A 173 -24.40 -2.39 3.74
C ILE A 173 -23.28 -1.39 3.51
N LEU A 174 -22.54 -1.14 4.58
CA LEU A 174 -21.45 -0.17 4.61
C LEU A 174 -20.09 -0.89 4.67
N ILE A 175 -19.11 -0.37 3.95
CA ILE A 175 -17.70 -0.72 4.17
C ILE A 175 -16.96 0.58 4.49
N LEU A 176 -16.40 0.65 5.70
CA LEU A 176 -15.62 1.80 6.15
C LEU A 176 -14.14 1.43 6.13
N ILE A 177 -13.31 2.29 5.56
CA ILE A 177 -11.86 2.06 5.48
C ILE A 177 -11.16 3.18 6.24
N GLY A 178 -10.28 2.82 7.17
CA GLY A 178 -9.48 3.76 7.95
C GLY A 178 -8.01 3.37 8.02
N ILE A 179 -7.13 4.37 8.16
CA ILE A 179 -5.72 4.12 8.49
C ILE A 179 -5.59 3.63 9.92
N GLU A 180 -6.19 4.38 10.84
CA GLU A 180 -6.27 4.01 12.25
C GLU A 180 -7.53 3.21 12.55
N ASP A 181 -7.56 2.62 13.75
CA ASP A 181 -8.78 2.03 14.29
C ASP A 181 -9.86 3.10 14.42
N VAL A 182 -10.83 3.08 13.50
CA VAL A 182 -11.96 4.02 13.43
C VAL A 182 -12.68 4.13 14.78
N SER A 183 -12.75 3.05 15.56
CA SER A 183 -13.43 3.05 16.86
C SER A 183 -12.83 4.07 17.85
N ARG A 184 -11.52 4.36 17.74
CA ARG A 184 -10.79 5.29 18.60
C ARG A 184 -11.08 6.76 18.29
N LYS A 185 -11.54 7.08 17.08
CA LYS A 185 -11.84 8.45 16.66
C LYS A 185 -13.29 8.85 16.90
N VAL A 186 -14.14 7.87 17.21
CA VAL A 186 -15.57 8.07 17.40
C VAL A 186 -15.83 8.42 18.86
N LYS A 187 -16.61 9.48 19.08
CA LYS A 187 -16.92 9.99 20.44
C LYS A 187 -18.18 9.37 21.04
N ASP A 188 -19.03 8.78 20.21
CA ASP A 188 -20.25 8.10 20.65
C ASP A 188 -19.93 6.68 21.11
N SER A 189 -20.16 6.38 22.40
CA SER A 189 -19.76 5.12 23.02
C SER A 189 -20.41 3.89 22.37
N TRP A 190 -21.64 4.01 21.88
CA TRP A 190 -22.32 2.93 21.17
C TRP A 190 -21.64 2.64 19.83
N ALA A 191 -21.38 3.67 19.04
CA ALA A 191 -20.70 3.54 17.75
C ALA A 191 -19.26 3.01 17.90
N THR A 192 -18.53 3.42 18.94
CA THR A 192 -17.20 2.87 19.27
C THR A 192 -17.26 1.35 19.49
N SER A 193 -18.19 0.87 20.33
CA SER A 193 -18.36 -0.56 20.60
C SER A 193 -18.77 -1.34 19.34
N PHE A 194 -19.67 -0.75 18.54
CA PHE A 194 -20.09 -1.32 17.26
C PHE A 194 -18.90 -1.51 16.31
N PHE A 195 -18.09 -0.47 16.10
CA PHE A 195 -16.92 -0.52 15.21
C PHE A 195 -15.84 -1.49 15.66
N TRP A 196 -15.56 -1.54 16.96
CA TRP A 196 -14.58 -2.46 17.50
C TRP A 196 -14.93 -3.93 17.19
N ARG A 197 -16.20 -4.32 17.34
CA ARG A 197 -16.67 -5.70 17.09
C ARG A 197 -16.57 -6.13 15.62
N ILE A 198 -16.72 -5.20 14.69
CA ILE A 198 -16.76 -5.47 13.25
C ILE A 198 -15.45 -5.13 12.52
N GLY A 199 -14.44 -4.65 13.26
CA GLY A 199 -13.14 -4.28 12.75
C GLY A 199 -12.38 -5.47 12.16
N ARG A 200 -11.70 -5.25 11.05
CA ARG A 200 -10.75 -6.16 10.40
C ARG A 200 -9.43 -5.47 10.21
N SER A 201 -8.35 -6.14 10.63
CA SER A 201 -7.01 -5.59 10.57
C SER A 201 -6.32 -5.99 9.27
N PHE A 202 -5.76 -5.01 8.59
CA PHE A 202 -4.82 -5.16 7.49
C PHE A 202 -3.44 -4.80 8.01
N LYS A 203 -2.63 -5.83 8.28
CA LYS A 203 -1.24 -5.64 8.72
C LYS A 203 -0.38 -5.07 7.57
N PRO A 204 0.74 -4.40 7.87
CA PRO A 204 1.82 -4.22 6.90
C PRO A 204 2.18 -5.53 6.22
N TYR A 205 2.62 -5.47 4.97
CA TYR A 205 3.16 -6.65 4.29
C TYR A 205 4.57 -6.97 4.77
N SER A 206 4.90 -8.25 4.89
CA SER A 206 6.29 -8.68 5.11
C SER A 206 7.13 -8.54 3.82
N ALA A 207 8.46 -8.64 3.94
CA ALA A 207 9.35 -8.65 2.78
C ALA A 207 8.98 -9.76 1.76
N GLU A 208 8.58 -10.94 2.24
CA GLU A 208 8.14 -12.06 1.40
C GLU A 208 6.83 -11.77 0.68
N GLU A 209 5.83 -11.23 1.38
CA GLU A 209 4.55 -10.85 0.78
C GLU A 209 4.73 -9.75 -0.28
N ILE A 210 5.57 -8.73 0.01
CA ILE A 210 5.94 -7.72 -0.98
C ILE A 210 6.63 -8.36 -2.18
N SER A 211 7.56 -9.30 -1.96
CA SER A 211 8.27 -9.97 -3.06
C SER A 211 7.31 -10.68 -4.01
N ILE A 212 6.27 -11.33 -3.48
CA ILE A 212 5.21 -11.97 -4.30
C ILE A 212 4.45 -10.90 -5.09
N ILE A 213 4.03 -9.80 -4.45
CA ILE A 213 3.32 -8.70 -5.12
C ILE A 213 4.17 -8.10 -6.23
N LEU A 214 5.46 -7.86 -5.98
CA LEU A 214 6.37 -7.29 -6.96
C LEU A 214 6.64 -8.24 -8.11
N ARG A 215 6.75 -9.55 -7.87
CA ARG A 215 6.87 -10.56 -8.93
C ARG A 215 5.68 -10.53 -9.88
N ASP A 216 4.45 -10.53 -9.34
CA ASP A 216 3.24 -10.38 -10.14
C ASP A 216 3.26 -9.10 -10.99
N ARG A 217 3.76 -7.99 -10.42
CA ARG A 217 3.91 -6.74 -11.19
C ARG A 217 4.99 -6.83 -12.25
N VAL A 218 6.12 -7.48 -11.97
CA VAL A 218 7.19 -7.70 -12.95
C VAL A 218 6.66 -8.47 -14.15
N GLU A 219 5.96 -9.58 -13.92
CA GLU A 219 5.37 -10.40 -14.99
C GLU A 219 4.40 -9.61 -15.87
N LEU A 220 3.63 -8.69 -15.29
CA LEU A 220 2.67 -7.88 -16.04
C LEU A 220 3.30 -6.68 -16.77
N SER A 221 4.45 -6.18 -16.32
CA SER A 221 4.97 -4.87 -16.75
C SER A 221 6.33 -4.89 -17.44
N PHE A 222 7.19 -5.86 -17.14
CA PHE A 222 8.55 -5.96 -17.68
C PHE A 222 8.65 -7.07 -18.73
N ASN A 223 9.60 -6.92 -19.65
CA ASN A 223 9.98 -8.00 -20.57
C ASN A 223 10.61 -9.15 -19.78
N GLU A 224 10.63 -10.34 -20.38
CA GLU A 224 11.21 -11.53 -19.73
C GLU A 224 12.67 -11.29 -19.34
N ASN A 225 13.09 -11.82 -18.18
CA ASN A 225 14.46 -11.73 -17.65
C ASN A 225 14.99 -10.29 -17.43
N SER A 226 14.09 -9.29 -17.40
CA SER A 226 14.46 -7.88 -17.20
C SER A 226 14.67 -7.50 -15.73
N VAL A 227 14.11 -8.27 -14.79
CA VAL A 227 14.27 -8.05 -13.34
C VAL A 227 14.50 -9.40 -12.68
N ASP A 228 15.62 -9.53 -11.98
CA ASP A 228 15.99 -10.79 -11.32
C ASP A 228 15.28 -10.95 -9.96
N ASP A 229 14.98 -12.20 -9.59
CA ASP A 229 14.32 -12.53 -8.32
C ASP A 229 15.08 -12.02 -7.10
N SER A 230 16.42 -11.97 -7.15
CA SER A 230 17.25 -11.44 -6.07
C SER A 230 17.02 -9.93 -5.87
N LEU A 231 16.80 -9.16 -6.95
CA LEU A 231 16.46 -7.74 -6.87
C LEU A 231 15.03 -7.53 -6.39
N ILE A 232 14.09 -8.39 -6.81
CA ILE A 232 12.72 -8.38 -6.29
C ILE A 232 12.73 -8.60 -4.77
N TYR A 233 13.53 -9.57 -4.29
CA TYR A 233 13.68 -9.82 -2.87
C TYR A 233 14.33 -8.65 -2.13
N LEU A 234 15.37 -8.03 -2.71
CA LEU A 234 15.98 -6.82 -2.15
C LEU A 234 14.94 -5.70 -2.00
N MET A 235 14.17 -5.41 -3.04
CA MET A 235 13.09 -4.42 -3.00
C MET A 235 12.02 -4.78 -1.96
N GLY A 236 11.74 -6.07 -1.75
CA GLY A 236 10.90 -6.55 -0.66
C GLY A 236 11.42 -6.17 0.72
N ARG A 237 12.71 -6.45 1.01
CA ARG A 237 13.35 -6.06 2.27
C ARG A 237 13.39 -4.55 2.46
N LEU A 238 13.71 -3.80 1.41
CA LEU A 238 13.70 -2.34 1.42
C LEU A 238 12.30 -1.79 1.72
N THR A 239 11.25 -2.40 1.16
CA THR A 239 9.86 -2.00 1.39
C THR A 239 9.40 -2.28 2.81
N GLU A 240 9.76 -3.44 3.37
CA GLU A 240 9.45 -3.74 4.77
C GLU A 240 10.15 -2.75 5.70
N ARG A 241 11.43 -2.48 5.43
CA ARG A 241 12.30 -1.69 6.29
C ARG A 241 12.05 -0.19 6.24
N PHE A 242 11.95 0.39 5.04
CA PHE A 242 11.85 1.83 4.81
C PHE A 242 10.43 2.24 4.41
N GLY A 243 9.76 1.40 3.63
CA GLY A 243 8.34 1.57 3.27
C GLY A 243 7.34 1.13 4.33
N TYR A 244 7.81 0.63 5.49
CA TYR A 244 6.98 0.07 6.57
C TYR A 244 5.96 -0.97 6.09
N GLY A 245 6.34 -1.82 5.14
CA GLY A 245 5.48 -2.85 4.54
C GLY A 245 4.38 -2.31 3.62
N SER A 246 4.54 -1.10 3.09
CA SER A 246 3.62 -0.49 2.12
C SER A 246 3.85 -1.04 0.72
N ALA A 247 2.88 -1.77 0.16
CA ALA A 247 2.96 -2.23 -1.23
C ALA A 247 3.03 -1.07 -2.23
N ARG A 248 2.53 0.11 -1.87
CA ARG A 248 2.67 1.33 -2.69
C ARG A 248 4.14 1.72 -2.82
N TYR A 249 4.88 1.72 -1.72
CA TYR A 249 6.32 2.02 -1.72
C TYR A 249 7.08 1.01 -2.58
N GLY A 250 6.83 -0.29 -2.39
CA GLY A 250 7.52 -1.32 -3.17
C GLY A 250 7.26 -1.22 -4.67
N ILE A 251 6.01 -0.97 -5.08
CA ILE A 251 5.67 -0.80 -6.51
C ILE A 251 6.30 0.48 -7.07
N GLU A 252 6.36 1.56 -6.29
CA GLU A 252 7.04 2.79 -6.67
C GLU A 252 8.55 2.59 -6.84
N LEU A 253 9.19 1.85 -5.92
CA LEU A 253 10.60 1.48 -6.00
C LEU A 253 10.89 0.65 -7.26
N LEU A 254 10.04 -0.34 -7.56
CA LEU A 254 10.13 -1.13 -8.79
C LEU A 254 9.98 -0.29 -10.05
N LEU A 255 8.98 0.60 -10.09
CA LEU A 255 8.76 1.51 -11.21
C LEU A 255 9.95 2.44 -11.41
N ALA A 256 10.43 3.07 -10.33
CA ALA A 256 11.58 3.95 -10.34
C ALA A 256 12.85 3.25 -10.85
N SER A 257 13.09 2.01 -10.40
CA SER A 257 14.23 1.17 -10.82
C SER A 257 14.15 0.82 -12.31
N GLY A 258 12.97 0.43 -12.79
CA GLY A 258 12.76 0.14 -14.22
C GLY A 258 12.90 1.38 -15.11
N LEU A 259 12.45 2.55 -14.63
CA LEU A 259 12.63 3.81 -15.34
C LEU A 259 14.11 4.21 -15.43
N ASN A 260 14.87 4.08 -14.34
CA ASN A 260 16.32 4.31 -14.33
C ASN A 260 17.01 3.44 -15.40
N ALA A 261 16.72 2.14 -15.41
CA ALA A 261 17.22 1.21 -16.43
C ALA A 261 16.84 1.63 -17.86
N SER A 262 15.59 2.05 -18.07
CA SER A 262 15.12 2.49 -19.38
C SER A 262 15.78 3.78 -19.85
N TYR A 263 16.15 4.69 -18.94
CA TYR A 263 16.87 5.93 -19.29
C TYR A 263 18.32 5.65 -19.70
N GLU A 264 18.95 4.67 -19.07
CA GLU A 264 20.30 4.20 -19.41
C GLU A 264 20.34 3.31 -20.66
N GLY A 265 19.18 3.01 -21.25
CA GLY A 265 19.07 2.09 -22.38
C GLY A 265 19.38 0.63 -22.01
N SER A 266 19.35 0.30 -20.72
CA SER A 266 19.56 -1.06 -20.24
C SER A 266 18.31 -1.92 -20.48
N ALA A 267 18.54 -3.17 -20.90
CA ALA A 267 17.51 -4.19 -21.02
C ALA A 267 17.19 -4.86 -19.67
N ARG A 268 17.97 -4.61 -18.61
CA ARG A 268 17.82 -5.25 -17.29
C ARG A 268 17.96 -4.24 -16.16
N VAL A 269 17.21 -4.45 -15.08
CA VAL A 269 17.41 -3.74 -13.81
C VAL A 269 18.62 -4.34 -13.11
N VAL A 270 19.53 -3.49 -12.63
CA VAL A 270 20.68 -3.87 -11.80
C VAL A 270 20.58 -3.20 -10.44
N SER A 271 21.42 -3.62 -9.49
CA SER A 271 21.45 -3.10 -8.12
C SER A 271 21.61 -1.58 -8.05
N GLU A 272 22.35 -0.97 -8.99
CA GLU A 272 22.53 0.49 -9.04
C GLU A 272 21.23 1.23 -9.33
N HIS A 273 20.41 0.75 -10.27
CA HIS A 273 19.11 1.35 -10.55
C HIS A 273 18.20 1.36 -9.32
N VAL A 274 18.27 0.32 -8.48
CA VAL A 274 17.50 0.21 -7.23
C VAL A 274 18.05 1.17 -6.17
N ARG A 275 19.37 1.31 -6.03
CA ARG A 275 19.98 2.28 -5.11
C ARG A 275 19.64 3.72 -5.48
N GLU A 276 19.73 4.07 -6.76
CA GLU A 276 19.32 5.37 -7.29
C GLU A 276 17.83 5.64 -7.06
N ALA A 277 16.98 4.64 -7.30
CA ALA A 277 15.55 4.74 -7.03
C ALA A 277 15.25 4.95 -5.54
N GLN A 278 15.89 4.15 -4.67
CA GLN A 278 15.73 4.25 -3.22
C GLN A 278 16.17 5.62 -2.72
N TYR A 279 17.38 6.07 -3.08
CA TYR A 279 17.91 7.36 -2.65
C TYR A 279 17.04 8.55 -3.08
N ARG A 280 16.44 8.46 -4.29
CA ARG A 280 15.51 9.47 -4.80
C ARG A 280 14.17 9.49 -4.04
N ILE A 281 13.62 8.32 -3.72
CA ILE A 281 12.36 8.20 -2.99
C ILE A 281 12.57 8.62 -1.53
N GLU A 282 13.68 8.16 -0.94
CA GLU A 282 14.03 8.37 0.46
C GLU A 282 15.56 8.34 0.65
N SER A 283 16.15 9.52 0.79
CA SER A 283 17.57 9.67 1.09
C SER A 283 17.83 9.49 2.59
N VAL A 284 18.02 8.24 3.02
CA VAL A 284 18.25 7.89 4.44
C VAL A 284 19.62 8.36 4.94
N VAL A 285 20.65 8.28 4.09
CA VAL A 285 22.04 8.66 4.42
C VAL A 285 22.56 9.61 3.36
N THR A 286 23.14 10.74 3.78
CA THR A 286 23.77 11.69 2.83
C THR A 286 25.30 11.58 2.84
N PRO A 287 25.99 12.06 1.79
CA PRO A 287 27.45 12.12 1.78
C PRO A 287 28.03 12.89 2.97
N ARG A 288 27.34 13.94 3.44
CA ARG A 288 27.75 14.75 4.59
C ARG A 288 27.71 13.95 5.90
N ASP A 289 26.67 13.14 6.09
CA ASP A 289 26.54 12.30 7.28
C ASP A 289 27.68 11.29 7.33
N LEU A 290 28.00 10.66 6.19
CA LEU A 290 29.11 9.72 6.10
C LEU A 290 30.48 10.37 6.33
N LYS A 291 30.76 11.56 5.78
CA LYS A 291 32.01 12.29 6.09
C LYS A 291 32.15 12.55 7.60
N THR A 292 31.04 12.80 8.29
CA THR A 292 31.02 12.97 9.74
C THR A 292 31.29 11.66 10.47
N VAL A 293 30.62 10.56 10.10
CA VAL A 293 30.86 9.23 10.69
C VAL A 293 32.31 8.78 10.47
N PHE A 294 32.85 8.99 9.28
CA PHE A 294 34.21 8.58 8.91
C PHE A 294 35.30 9.36 9.63
N SER A 295 35.07 10.63 9.98
CA SER A 295 36.03 11.41 10.77
C SER A 295 36.09 10.95 12.23
N GLN A 296 35.00 10.40 12.76
CA GLN A 296 34.91 9.88 14.12
C GLN A 296 35.34 8.41 14.24
N ASP A 297 35.20 7.62 13.16
CA ASP A 297 35.50 6.19 13.13
C ASP A 297 36.30 5.80 11.87
N PRO A 298 37.64 5.90 11.91
CA PRO A 298 38.50 5.53 10.77
C PRO A 298 38.36 4.07 10.33
N GLU A 299 38.02 3.17 11.27
CA GLU A 299 37.78 1.76 10.97
C GLU A 299 36.47 1.58 10.20
N MET A 300 35.42 2.36 10.51
CA MET A 300 34.20 2.42 9.71
C MET A 300 34.50 2.84 8.27
N ARG A 301 35.29 3.90 8.07
CA ARG A 301 35.72 4.34 6.74
C ARG A 301 36.44 3.21 5.99
N SER A 302 37.32 2.48 6.67
CA SER A 302 38.02 1.32 6.08
C SER A 302 37.07 0.19 5.67
N ILE A 303 36.07 -0.13 6.51
CA ILE A 303 35.07 -1.16 6.21
C ILE A 303 34.21 -0.74 5.02
N VAL A 304 33.67 0.48 5.01
CA VAL A 304 32.84 0.96 3.89
C VAL A 304 33.64 1.01 2.60
N GLY A 305 34.92 1.41 2.63
CA GLY A 305 35.79 1.40 1.45
C GLY A 305 36.12 0.00 0.93
N LYS A 306 36.10 -1.03 1.79
CA LYS A 306 36.19 -2.44 1.35
C LYS A 306 34.88 -2.92 0.75
N LEU A 307 33.75 -2.61 1.38
CA LEU A 307 32.42 -2.94 0.85
C LEU A 307 32.22 -2.32 -0.54
N LEU A 308 32.53 -1.03 -0.69
CA LEU A 308 32.43 -0.31 -1.97
C LEU A 308 33.17 -1.05 -3.10
N ARG A 309 34.44 -1.41 -2.89
CA ARG A 309 35.22 -2.16 -3.88
C ARG A 309 34.62 -3.53 -4.25
N VAL A 310 34.00 -4.22 -3.29
CA VAL A 310 33.32 -5.49 -3.54
C VAL A 310 32.05 -5.26 -4.38
N PHE A 311 31.25 -4.25 -4.06
CA PHE A 311 30.02 -3.95 -4.80
C PHE A 311 30.26 -3.28 -6.16
N GLU A 312 31.44 -2.71 -6.40
CA GLU A 312 31.87 -2.24 -7.73
C GLU A 312 32.28 -3.39 -8.65
N SER A 313 32.76 -4.51 -8.07
CA SER A 313 33.25 -5.67 -8.83
C SER A 313 32.19 -6.76 -9.02
N CYS A 314 31.04 -6.65 -8.34
CA CYS A 314 29.95 -7.61 -8.39
C CYS A 314 28.61 -6.93 -8.70
N GLU A 315 27.87 -7.47 -9.68
CA GLU A 315 26.51 -6.99 -9.98
C GLU A 315 25.44 -7.55 -9.02
N GLU A 316 25.78 -8.60 -8.26
CA GLU A 316 24.86 -9.27 -7.34
C GLU A 316 24.37 -8.32 -6.24
N PRO A 317 23.05 -8.29 -5.95
CA PRO A 317 22.51 -7.43 -4.91
C PRO A 317 22.92 -7.84 -3.50
N PHE A 318 23.18 -9.13 -3.28
CA PHE A 318 23.59 -9.67 -1.99
C PHE A 318 24.99 -10.29 -2.10
N ILE A 319 25.86 -9.95 -1.16
CA ILE A 319 27.20 -10.50 -1.05
C ILE A 319 27.30 -11.30 0.24
N GLY A 320 27.70 -12.57 0.10
CA GLY A 320 27.89 -13.47 1.23
C GLY A 320 29.09 -13.09 2.11
N PHE A 321 29.02 -13.42 3.40
CA PHE A 321 30.09 -13.14 4.37
C PHE A 321 31.42 -13.77 3.99
N LYS A 322 31.41 -14.92 3.31
CA LYS A 322 32.63 -15.56 2.82
C LYS A 322 33.38 -14.67 1.81
N THR A 323 32.65 -14.12 0.83
CA THR A 323 33.21 -13.19 -0.16
C THR A 323 33.73 -11.91 0.51
N LEU A 324 33.01 -11.40 1.52
CA LEU A 324 33.48 -10.26 2.32
C LEU A 324 34.78 -10.57 3.09
N GLU A 325 34.87 -11.76 3.69
CA GLU A 325 36.07 -12.24 4.41
C GLU A 325 37.27 -12.33 3.47
N GLU A 326 37.09 -12.83 2.24
CA GLU A 326 38.13 -12.88 1.19
C GLU A 326 38.63 -11.48 0.81
N HIS A 327 37.78 -10.45 0.92
CA HIS A 327 38.13 -9.04 0.67
C HIS A 327 38.53 -8.28 1.96
N GLY A 328 38.83 -9.01 3.03
CA GLY A 328 39.40 -8.46 4.26
C GLY A 328 38.40 -7.78 5.20
N VAL A 329 37.09 -8.02 5.03
CA VAL A 329 36.05 -7.64 6.00
C VAL A 329 35.80 -8.86 6.90
N LYS A 330 36.42 -8.87 8.08
CA LYS A 330 36.37 -9.99 9.02
C LYS A 330 35.00 -10.08 9.73
N THR A 331 33.98 -10.61 9.06
CA THR A 331 32.58 -10.61 9.55
C THR A 331 32.35 -11.32 10.90
N ARG A 332 33.28 -12.19 11.33
CA ARG A 332 33.24 -12.86 12.65
C ARG A 332 33.86 -12.04 13.78
N ASP A 333 34.62 -11.01 13.45
CA ASP A 333 35.17 -10.09 14.44
C ASP A 333 34.03 -9.25 15.04
N SER A 334 33.94 -9.20 16.36
CA SER A 334 32.84 -8.51 17.07
C SER A 334 32.82 -7.01 16.78
N SER A 335 34.00 -6.38 16.63
CA SER A 335 34.16 -4.96 16.29
C SER A 335 33.64 -4.66 14.88
N VAL A 336 33.91 -5.57 13.93
CA VAL A 336 33.42 -5.45 12.55
C VAL A 336 31.91 -5.72 12.48
N ALA A 337 31.42 -6.76 13.16
CA ALA A 337 30.01 -7.09 13.20
C ALA A 337 29.15 -5.95 13.77
N GLU A 338 29.62 -5.28 14.84
CA GLU A 338 28.92 -4.13 15.41
C GLU A 338 28.90 -2.94 14.43
N ARG A 339 29.97 -2.73 13.65
CA ARG A 339 29.98 -1.70 12.60
C ARG A 339 29.08 -2.02 11.42
N LEU A 340 29.03 -3.28 10.97
CA LEU A 340 28.07 -3.70 9.93
C LEU A 340 26.62 -3.52 10.42
N LYS A 341 26.35 -3.83 11.69
CA LYS A 341 25.05 -3.56 12.32
C LYS A 341 24.76 -2.06 12.43
N ARG A 342 25.76 -1.23 12.74
CA ARG A 342 25.61 0.23 12.76
C ARG A 342 25.31 0.78 11.37
N LEU A 343 26.07 0.40 10.34
CA LEU A 343 25.79 0.76 8.94
C LEU A 343 24.42 0.28 8.49
N HIS A 344 24.00 -0.88 9.01
CA HIS A 344 22.64 -1.32 8.83
C HIS A 344 21.68 -0.31 9.41
N LEU A 345 21.70 -0.04 10.71
CA LEU A 345 20.82 0.93 11.37
C LEU A 345 20.83 2.32 10.71
N GLU A 346 21.99 2.80 10.27
CA GLU A 346 22.15 4.08 9.58
C GLU A 346 21.50 4.08 8.18
N GLY A 347 21.29 2.92 7.56
CA GLY A 347 20.56 2.77 6.29
C GLY A 347 21.44 2.67 5.06
N LEU A 348 22.77 2.56 5.22
CA LEU A 348 23.71 2.34 4.10
C LEU A 348 23.87 0.85 3.77
N LEU A 349 23.56 -0.03 4.71
CA LEU A 349 23.72 -1.48 4.55
C LEU A 349 22.45 -2.24 4.91
N ASP A 350 22.23 -3.35 4.24
CA ASP A 350 21.25 -4.35 4.66
C ASP A 350 21.99 -5.58 5.14
N TYR A 351 22.22 -5.65 6.46
CA TYR A 351 23.04 -6.67 7.12
C TYR A 351 22.15 -7.80 7.64
N ASN A 352 22.25 -8.99 7.05
CA ASN A 352 21.47 -10.15 7.45
C ASN A 352 22.38 -11.27 8.02
N PRO A 353 22.58 -11.33 9.34
CA PRO A 353 23.43 -12.34 9.95
C PRO A 353 22.88 -13.77 9.82
N SER A 354 21.55 -13.93 9.83
CA SER A 354 20.90 -15.24 9.70
C SER A 354 21.15 -15.87 8.34
N ARG A 355 21.15 -15.05 7.26
CA ARG A 355 21.49 -15.48 5.90
C ARG A 355 22.97 -15.34 5.56
N ARG A 356 23.77 -14.76 6.46
CA ARG A 356 25.20 -14.50 6.29
C ARG A 356 25.51 -13.72 5.00
N GLU A 357 24.73 -12.68 4.75
CA GLU A 357 24.84 -11.84 3.56
C GLU A 357 24.65 -10.35 3.89
N VAL A 358 25.13 -9.48 3.00
CA VAL A 358 24.89 -8.03 3.03
C VAL A 358 24.44 -7.52 1.67
N ALA A 359 23.65 -6.45 1.64
CA ALA A 359 23.44 -5.63 0.44
C ALA A 359 23.83 -4.19 0.71
N LEU A 360 24.53 -3.54 -0.22
CA LEU A 360 24.75 -2.10 -0.18
C LEU A 360 23.51 -1.39 -0.70
N ILE A 361 22.97 -0.48 0.10
CA ILE A 361 21.68 0.17 -0.12
C ILE A 361 21.77 1.66 0.22
N GLY A 362 20.68 2.40 0.05
CA GLY A 362 20.51 3.74 0.60
C GLY A 362 21.23 4.86 -0.17
N MET A 363 22.28 4.57 -0.93
CA MET A 363 23.01 5.56 -1.72
C MET A 363 23.62 4.94 -2.99
N PRO A 364 23.61 5.64 -4.14
CA PRO A 364 24.32 5.24 -5.35
C PRO A 364 25.83 5.12 -5.14
N LEU A 365 26.48 4.20 -5.87
CA LEU A 365 27.92 3.97 -5.75
C LEU A 365 28.74 5.22 -6.06
N ARG A 366 28.33 5.98 -7.08
CA ARG A 366 29.00 7.24 -7.48
C ARG A 366 29.04 8.26 -6.33
N LEU A 367 27.92 8.45 -5.64
CA LEU A 367 27.86 9.39 -4.51
C LEU A 367 28.67 8.86 -3.31
N LEU A 368 28.69 7.55 -3.12
CA LEU A 368 29.51 6.94 -2.07
C LEU A 368 31.01 7.11 -2.35
N GLN A 369 31.45 7.02 -3.62
CA GLN A 369 32.83 7.30 -4.03
C GLN A 369 33.25 8.74 -3.70
N GLU A 370 32.39 9.73 -3.97
CA GLU A 370 32.64 11.16 -3.65
C GLU A 370 32.81 11.44 -2.14
N VAL A 371 32.44 10.48 -1.28
CA VAL A 371 32.70 10.56 0.18
C VAL A 371 34.16 10.19 0.52
N PHE A 372 34.77 9.34 -0.30
CA PHE A 372 36.15 8.92 -0.15
C PHE A 372 37.15 9.90 -0.75
N ASP A 373 36.74 10.64 -1.78
CA ASP A 373 37.43 11.82 -2.31
C ASP A 373 37.34 13.02 -1.35
#